data_AF-A0A382ZL07-F1
#
_entry.id   AF-A0A382ZL07-F1
#
_cell.length_a   1.000
_cell.length_b   1.000
_cell.length_c   1.000
_cell.angle_alpha   90.00
_cell.angle_beta   90.00
_cell.angle_gamma   90.00
#
_symmetry.space_group_name_H-M   'P 1'
#
loop_
_entity.id
_entity.type
_entity.pdbx_description
1 polymer ?
#
loop_
_entity_poly.entity_id
_entity_poly.type
_entity_poly.pdbx_seq_one_letter_code
_entity_poly.pdbx_strand_id
1 'polypeptide(L)'
;MKKGKKLYEGKAKIVYAGPDKGTAIQHFKDHATAFNNLKKSTIEGKGVLNNRISEHILKNLEQIGIKTHLIKRINMREQLIRLVEIIPIEFIIRNIATGSLTKRLGIKDGTVLEKPLLEFCY
;
A
#
# COMPACT_ATOMS: atom_id res chain seq x y z
N MET A 1 -3.12 -10.39 -20.50
CA MET A 1 -3.51 -9.00 -20.85
C MET A 1 -2.26 -8.22 -21.19
N LYS A 2 -2.20 -7.53 -22.34
CA LYS A 2 -1.09 -6.60 -22.63
C LYS A 2 -1.20 -5.41 -21.66
N LYS A 3 -0.10 -5.04 -21.00
CA LYS A 3 -0.06 -3.87 -20.12
C LYS A 3 -0.25 -2.60 -20.95
N GLY A 4 -1.11 -1.70 -20.50
CA GLY A 4 -1.21 -0.36 -21.07
C GLY A 4 0.02 0.49 -20.77
N LYS A 5 0.00 1.76 -21.20
CA LYS A 5 1.06 2.74 -20.94
C LYS A 5 1.34 2.86 -19.43
N LYS A 6 2.62 2.94 -19.04
CA LYS A 6 3.01 3.25 -17.65
C LYS A 6 2.54 4.66 -17.30
N LEU A 7 1.70 4.78 -16.27
CA LEU A 7 1.16 6.04 -15.78
C LEU A 7 2.06 6.63 -14.69
N TYR A 8 2.49 5.80 -13.75
CA TYR A 8 3.26 6.22 -12.59
C TYR A 8 4.14 5.07 -12.08
N GLU A 9 5.28 5.40 -11.51
CA GLU A 9 6.16 4.44 -10.83
C GLU A 9 6.61 5.00 -9.48
N GLY A 10 6.16 4.34 -8.41
CA GLY A 10 6.59 4.62 -7.05
C GLY A 10 7.69 3.67 -6.58
N LYS A 11 8.04 3.75 -5.29
CA LYS A 11 9.10 2.91 -4.68
C LYS A 11 8.81 1.41 -4.79
N ALA A 12 7.58 1.01 -4.46
CA ALA A 12 7.18 -0.40 -4.37
C ALA A 12 6.21 -0.87 -5.46
N LYS A 13 5.63 0.04 -6.24
CA LYS A 13 4.56 -0.29 -7.20
C LYS A 13 4.73 0.49 -8.51
N ILE A 14 4.25 -0.09 -9.59
CA ILE A 14 4.08 0.58 -10.89
C ILE A 14 2.59 0.57 -11.23
N VAL A 15 2.07 1.68 -11.74
CA VAL A 15 0.69 1.80 -12.19
C VAL A 15 0.70 1.94 -13.71
N TYR A 16 -0.01 1.05 -14.39
CA TYR A 16 -0.23 1.07 -15.83
C TYR A 16 -1.68 1.40 -16.15
N ALA A 17 -1.94 1.96 -17.33
CA ALA A 17 -3.29 2.15 -17.84
C ALA A 17 -4.01 0.80 -17.92
N GLY A 18 -5.25 0.77 -17.44
CA GLY A 18 -6.11 -0.40 -17.49
C GLY A 18 -6.77 -0.58 -18.87
N PRO A 19 -7.48 -1.70 -19.06
CA PRO A 19 -8.21 -1.98 -20.31
C PRO A 19 -9.42 -1.07 -20.50
N ASP A 20 -10.06 -0.63 -19.41
CA ASP A 20 -11.29 0.16 -19.44
C ASP A 20 -11.07 1.58 -18.88
N LYS A 21 -11.88 2.55 -19.33
CA LYS A 21 -11.84 3.93 -18.81
C LYS A 21 -12.07 3.93 -17.30
N GLY A 22 -11.21 4.65 -16.56
CA GLY A 22 -11.28 4.70 -15.10
C GLY A 22 -10.68 3.49 -14.38
N THR A 23 -9.95 2.61 -15.08
CA THR A 23 -9.23 1.48 -14.48
C THR A 23 -7.72 1.57 -14.67
N ALA A 24 -6.98 0.91 -13.79
CA ALA A 24 -5.52 0.80 -13.85
C ALA A 24 -5.03 -0.58 -13.42
N ILE A 25 -3.86 -0.98 -13.93
CA ILE A 25 -3.16 -2.19 -13.49
C ILE A 25 -2.06 -1.79 -12.51
N GLN A 26 -2.19 -2.21 -11.26
CA GLN A 26 -1.18 -2.04 -10.21
C GLN A 26 -0.25 -3.25 -10.18
N HIS A 27 1.04 -3.03 -10.41
CA HIS A 27 2.09 -4.05 -10.37
C HIS A 27 2.97 -3.88 -9.13
N PHE A 28 3.18 -4.96 -8.37
CA PHE A 28 3.96 -4.97 -7.13
C PHE A 28 5.42 -5.39 -7.39
N LYS A 29 6.37 -4.52 -7.03
CA LYS A 29 7.81 -4.73 -7.17
C LYS A 29 8.40 -5.49 -5.97
N ASP A 30 9.47 -6.21 -6.25
CA ASP A 30 10.31 -6.86 -5.23
C ASP A 30 11.25 -5.89 -4.50
N HIS A 31 11.23 -4.60 -4.89
CA HIS A 31 12.06 -3.59 -4.25
C HIS A 31 11.58 -3.30 -2.83
N ALA A 32 12.51 -3.32 -1.88
CA ALA A 32 12.36 -2.84 -0.53
C ALA A 32 13.18 -1.55 -0.37
N THR A 33 12.57 -0.54 0.23
CA THR A 33 13.22 0.74 0.56
C THR A 33 13.04 1.01 2.04
N ALA A 34 14.12 1.27 2.75
CA ALA A 34 14.10 1.74 4.15
C ALA A 34 14.84 3.07 4.28
N PHE A 35 14.55 3.80 5.37
CA PHE A 35 15.21 5.07 5.72
C PHE A 35 15.19 6.10 4.57
N ASN A 36 14.02 6.54 4.10
CA ASN A 36 13.91 7.55 3.03
C ASN A 36 14.75 7.24 1.76
N ASN A 37 14.68 6.00 1.25
CA ASN A 37 15.45 5.50 0.10
C ASN A 37 16.96 5.32 0.31
N LEU A 38 17.50 5.52 1.51
CA LEU A 38 18.94 5.31 1.76
C LEU A 38 19.35 3.84 1.67
N LYS A 39 18.44 2.91 1.96
CA LYS A 39 18.67 1.46 1.78
C LYS A 39 17.70 0.91 0.75
N LYS A 40 18.22 0.53 -0.41
CA LYS A 40 17.48 -0.16 -1.49
C LYS A 40 17.98 -1.60 -1.57
N SER A 41 17.07 -2.56 -1.50
CA SER A 41 17.37 -3.96 -1.79
C SER A 41 16.24 -4.58 -2.60
N THR A 42 16.54 -5.66 -3.30
CA THR A 42 15.54 -6.51 -3.93
C THR A 42 15.32 -7.71 -3.03
N ILE A 43 14.08 -7.93 -2.60
CA ILE A 43 13.66 -9.10 -1.84
C ILE A 43 12.82 -9.93 -2.78
N GLU A 44 13.38 -11.04 -3.27
CA GLU A 44 12.70 -11.90 -4.23
C GLU A 44 11.34 -12.38 -3.66
N GLY A 45 10.31 -12.31 -4.50
CA GLY A 45 8.96 -12.74 -4.13
C GLY A 45 8.18 -11.75 -3.25
N LYS A 46 8.78 -10.67 -2.74
CA LYS A 46 8.10 -9.64 -1.95
C LYS A 46 6.87 -9.08 -2.66
N GLY A 47 6.99 -8.78 -3.95
CA GLY A 47 5.89 -8.25 -4.77
C GLY A 47 4.75 -9.25 -4.92
N VAL A 48 5.05 -10.54 -5.02
CA VAL A 48 4.05 -11.61 -5.06
C VAL A 48 3.29 -11.69 -3.74
N LEU A 49 4.01 -11.72 -2.62
CA LEU A 49 3.42 -11.77 -1.29
C LEU A 49 2.55 -10.53 -1.03
N ASN A 50 3.08 -9.34 -1.27
CA ASN A 50 2.35 -8.09 -1.06
C ASN A 50 1.08 -8.00 -1.92
N ASN A 51 1.13 -8.49 -3.15
CA ASN A 51 -0.06 -8.53 -4.01
C ASN A 51 -1.16 -9.42 -3.41
N ARG A 52 -0.81 -10.63 -2.93
CA ARG A 52 -1.79 -11.56 -2.34
C ARG A 52 -2.33 -11.07 -1.00
N ILE A 53 -1.46 -10.54 -0.13
CA ILE A 53 -1.85 -9.96 1.17
C ILE A 53 -2.76 -8.75 0.94
N SER A 54 -2.39 -7.85 0.03
CA SER A 54 -3.20 -6.68 -0.31
C SER A 54 -4.58 -7.06 -0.84
N GLU A 55 -4.66 -8.07 -1.72
CA GLU A 55 -5.96 -8.55 -2.21
C GLU A 55 -6.82 -9.10 -1.05
N HIS A 56 -6.23 -9.92 -0.19
CA HIS A 56 -6.94 -10.51 0.94
C HIS A 56 -7.52 -9.44 1.87
N ILE A 57 -6.72 -8.46 2.28
CA ILE A 57 -7.18 -7.37 3.17
C ILE A 57 -8.29 -6.56 2.50
N LEU A 58 -8.07 -6.10 1.26
CA LEU A 58 -9.03 -5.24 0.57
C LEU A 58 -10.37 -5.94 0.32
N LYS A 59 -10.36 -7.24 -0.02
CA LYS A 59 -11.60 -8.03 -0.15
C LYS A 59 -12.38 -8.15 1.16
N ASN A 60 -11.69 -8.38 2.29
CA ASN A 60 -12.35 -8.43 3.59
C ASN A 60 -12.97 -7.07 3.97
N LEU A 61 -12.30 -5.97 3.63
CA LEU A 61 -12.85 -4.62 3.84
C LEU A 61 -14.11 -4.39 2.98
N GLU A 62 -14.12 -4.81 1.71
CA GLU A 62 -15.30 -4.71 0.85
C GLU A 62 -16.48 -5.55 1.37
N GLN A 63 -16.22 -6.73 1.95
CA GLN A 63 -17.25 -7.60 2.52
C GLN A 63 -18.00 -6.94 3.70
N ILE A 64 -17.35 -6.04 4.44
CA ILE A 64 -17.97 -5.29 5.53
C ILE A 64 -18.46 -3.89 5.09
N GLY A 65 -18.52 -3.63 3.78
CA GLY A 65 -19.09 -2.40 3.22
C GLY A 65 -18.10 -1.24 3.05
N ILE A 66 -16.80 -1.43 3.33
CA ILE A 66 -15.78 -0.40 3.09
C ILE A 66 -15.39 -0.42 1.62
N LYS A 67 -15.69 0.66 0.91
CA LYS A 67 -15.36 0.80 -0.52
C LYS A 67 -13.85 0.86 -0.72
N THR A 68 -13.31 0.03 -1.60
CA THR A 68 -11.89 0.06 -1.98
C THR A 68 -11.70 0.28 -3.47
N HIS A 69 -10.46 0.56 -3.87
CA HIS A 69 -10.11 0.63 -5.29
C HIS A 69 -9.96 -0.74 -5.96
N LEU A 70 -9.97 -1.86 -5.21
CA LEU A 70 -9.70 -3.18 -5.78
C LEU A 70 -10.87 -3.59 -6.68
N ILE A 71 -10.55 -4.11 -7.87
CA ILE A 71 -11.54 -4.79 -8.71
C ILE A 71 -11.28 -6.30 -8.67
N LYS A 72 -10.06 -6.73 -9.01
CA LYS A 72 -9.64 -8.13 -8.91
C LYS A 72 -8.12 -8.29 -9.03
N ARG A 73 -7.57 -9.39 -8.51
CA ARG A 73 -6.21 -9.82 -8.84
C ARG A 73 -6.18 -10.37 -10.27
N ILE A 74 -5.14 -10.00 -11.04
CA ILE A 74 -4.95 -10.46 -12.44
C ILE A 74 -3.97 -11.63 -12.48
N ASN A 75 -2.87 -11.56 -11.73
CA ASN A 75 -1.86 -12.61 -11.64
C ASN A 75 -1.09 -12.51 -10.32
N MET A 76 0.03 -13.23 -10.20
CA MET A 76 0.84 -13.26 -8.98
C MET A 76 1.39 -11.88 -8.56
N ARG A 77 1.53 -10.90 -9.45
CA ARG A 77 2.12 -9.58 -9.15
C ARG A 77 1.21 -8.40 -9.44
N GLU A 78 0.02 -8.63 -10.01
CA GLU A 78 -0.82 -7.56 -10.54
C GLU A 78 -2.27 -7.63 -10.08
N GLN A 79 -2.85 -6.45 -9.90
CA GLN A 79 -4.26 -6.22 -9.60
C GLN A 79 -4.84 -5.22 -10.60
N LEU A 80 -6.09 -5.45 -10.99
CA LEU A 80 -6.94 -4.47 -11.64
C LEU A 80 -7.59 -3.63 -10.53
N ILE A 81 -7.42 -2.31 -10.62
CA ILE A 81 -7.95 -1.35 -9.65
C ILE A 81 -8.73 -0.24 -10.36
N ARG A 82 -9.64 0.40 -9.64
CA ARG A 82 -10.25 1.68 -10.02
C ARG A 82 -9.17 2.76 -9.96
N LEU A 83 -9.04 3.54 -11.03
CA LEU A 83 -8.17 4.71 -11.05
C LEU A 83 -8.83 5.79 -10.18
N VAL A 84 -8.06 6.36 -9.27
CA VAL A 84 -8.52 7.39 -8.33
C VAL A 84 -7.55 8.56 -8.33
N GLU A 85 -8.07 9.74 -7.98
CA GLU A 85 -7.24 10.87 -7.58
C GLU A 85 -6.81 10.66 -6.13
N ILE A 86 -5.50 10.60 -5.89
CA ILE A 86 -4.96 10.37 -4.55
C ILE A 86 -4.97 11.69 -3.79
N ILE A 87 -5.61 11.69 -2.62
CA ILE A 87 -5.39 12.73 -1.61
C ILE A 87 -3.96 12.53 -1.09
N PRO A 88 -3.05 13.52 -1.20
CA PRO A 88 -1.63 13.36 -0.86
C PRO A 88 -1.41 13.41 0.66
N ILE A 89 -2.12 12.57 1.41
CA ILE A 89 -2.03 12.45 2.86
C ILE A 89 -2.00 10.96 3.19
N GLU A 90 -1.00 10.55 3.96
CA GLU A 90 -0.96 9.24 4.59
C GLU A 90 -1.71 9.29 5.93
N PHE A 91 -2.71 8.42 6.06
CA PHE A 91 -3.45 8.23 7.30
C PHE A 91 -2.84 7.07 8.07
N ILE A 92 -2.35 7.33 9.28
CA ILE A 92 -1.68 6.32 10.12
C ILE A 92 -2.50 6.11 11.39
N ILE A 93 -2.90 4.87 11.64
CA ILE A 93 -3.58 4.47 12.88
C ILE A 93 -2.60 3.66 13.74
N ARG A 94 -2.49 4.01 15.02
CA ARG A 94 -1.64 3.31 15.99
C ARG A 94 -2.45 2.87 17.20
N ASN A 95 -2.40 1.57 17.48
CA ASN A 95 -2.90 0.99 18.73
C ASN A 95 -1.77 0.80 19.76
N ILE A 96 -0.53 0.67 19.28
CA ILE A 96 0.68 0.47 20.09
C ILE A 96 1.71 1.51 19.65
N ALA A 97 2.36 2.16 20.62
CA ALA A 97 3.43 3.09 20.36
C ALA A 97 4.68 2.36 19.86
N THR A 98 5.06 2.64 18.61
CA THR A 98 6.31 2.15 18.03
C THR A 98 6.83 3.07 16.92
N GLY A 99 8.05 2.80 16.45
CA GLY A 99 8.63 3.44 15.27
C GLY A 99 8.87 4.94 15.46
N SER A 100 8.32 5.76 14.56
CA SER A 100 8.50 7.21 14.61
C SER A 100 7.85 7.86 15.83
N LEU A 101 6.77 7.27 16.37
CA LEU A 101 6.05 7.85 17.50
C LEU A 101 6.90 7.86 18.77
N THR A 102 7.54 6.73 19.09
CA THR A 102 8.34 6.54 20.30
C THR A 102 9.56 7.45 20.28
N LYS A 103 10.22 7.58 19.12
CA LYS A 103 11.34 8.49 18.92
C LYS A 103 10.95 9.97 19.09
N ARG A 104 9.79 10.38 18.59
CA ARG A 104 9.36 11.79 18.62
C ARG A 104 8.88 12.22 20.01
N LEU A 105 8.19 11.35 20.74
CA LEU A 105 7.52 11.72 22.00
C LEU A 105 8.18 11.14 23.25
N GLY A 106 9.26 10.35 23.11
CA GLY A 106 9.91 9.69 24.24
C GLY A 106 9.06 8.61 24.93
N ILE A 107 7.99 8.15 24.26
CA ILE A 107 7.14 7.08 24.75
C ILE A 107 7.90 5.75 24.61
N LYS A 108 7.81 4.89 25.62
CA LYS A 108 8.40 3.55 25.59
C LYS A 108 7.83 2.73 24.42
N ASP A 109 8.71 2.05 23.68
CA ASP A 109 8.30 1.15 22.59
C ASP A 109 7.50 -0.04 23.13
N GLY A 110 6.39 -0.35 22.45
CA GLY A 110 5.45 -1.37 22.88
C GLY A 110 4.36 -0.88 23.84
N THR A 111 4.33 0.40 24.21
CA THR A 111 3.24 0.94 25.04
C THR A 111 1.90 0.82 24.30
N VAL A 112 0.94 0.11 24.90
CA VAL A 112 -0.44 0.03 24.41
C VAL A 112 -1.13 1.38 24.71
N LEU A 113 -1.72 1.98 23.68
CA LEU A 113 -2.40 3.27 23.84
C LEU A 113 -3.82 3.05 24.35
N GLU A 114 -4.30 3.94 25.22
CA GLU A 114 -5.67 3.86 25.77
C GLU A 114 -6.75 3.95 24.68
N LYS A 115 -6.45 4.67 23.58
CA LYS A 115 -7.30 4.80 22.40
C LYS A 115 -6.43 4.79 21.14
N PRO A 116 -6.96 4.36 19.98
CA PRO A 116 -6.22 4.45 18.72
C PRO A 116 -5.84 5.90 18.41
N LEU A 117 -4.55 6.13 18.13
CA LEU A 117 -4.04 7.42 17.67
C LEU A 117 -4.15 7.49 16.14
N LEU A 118 -4.77 8.55 15.62
CA LEU A 118 -4.81 8.87 14.19
C LEU A 118 -3.83 10.00 13.89
N GLU A 119 -2.94 9.78 12.92
CA GLU A 119 -1.98 10.77 12.43
C GLU A 119 -2.18 11.02 10.93
N PHE A 120 -1.89 12.25 10.50
CA PHE A 120 -1.86 12.65 9.10
C PHE A 120 -0.43 13.04 8.74
N CYS A 121 0.15 12.42 7.72
CA CYS A 121 1.47 12.74 7.20
C CYS A 121 1.38 13.17 5.74
N TYR A 122 2.14 14.20 5.37
CA TYR A 122 2.28 14.67 3.99
C TYR A 122 3.55 14.09 3.35
#